data_AF-A0A957HQE1-F1
#
_entry.id   AF-A0A957HQE1-F1
#
_cell.length_a   1.000
_cell.length_b   1.000
_cell.length_c   1.000
_cell.angle_alpha   90.00
_cell.angle_beta   90.00
_cell.angle_gamma   90.00
#
_symmetry.space_group_name_H-M   'P 1'
#
loop_
_entity.id
_entity.type
_entity.pdbx_description
1 polymer ?
#
loop_
_entity_poly.entity_id
_entity_poly.type
_entity_poly.pdbx_seq_one_letter_code
_entity_poly.pdbx_strand_id
1 'polypeptide(L)'
;MKTDELKNRLQKNRPMGMVSIRMPEDVIEDLKRIAPLLGFSGYQPLMRAYIGQGLRADLERLEEKTAVTQLIQSLRQQGVDEEVLQTAVAESRVEYRISQEG
;
A
#
# COMPACT_ATOMS: atom_id res chain seq x y z
N MET A 1 6.33 5.34 2.87
CA MET A 1 5.64 6.12 3.91
C MET A 1 6.61 6.99 4.72
N LYS A 2 6.31 8.28 4.86
CA LYS A 2 7.09 9.21 5.69
C LYS A 2 6.76 9.03 7.18
N THR A 3 7.74 9.19 8.05
CA THR A 3 7.64 9.00 9.51
C THR A 3 6.50 9.82 10.16
N ASP A 4 6.17 10.97 9.59
CA ASP A 4 5.12 11.86 10.08
C ASP A 4 3.70 11.37 9.77
N GLU A 5 3.51 10.64 8.67
CA GLU A 5 2.22 10.01 8.33
C GLU A 5 1.92 8.83 9.24
N LEU A 6 2.96 8.12 9.67
CA LEU A 6 2.85 7.03 10.63
C LEU A 6 2.39 7.57 12.00
N LYS A 7 2.94 8.70 12.45
CA LYS A 7 2.51 9.37 13.69
C LYS A 7 1.05 9.77 13.65
N ASN A 8 0.58 10.33 12.54
CA ASN A 8 -0.84 10.70 12.37
C ASN A 8 -1.77 9.47 12.43
N ARG A 9 -1.33 8.32 11.92
CA ARG A 9 -2.12 7.07 11.95
C ARG A 9 -2.18 6.42 13.32
N LEU A 10 -1.22 6.69 14.20
CA LEU A 10 -1.16 6.21 15.58
C LEU A 10 -1.95 7.10 16.57
N GLN A 11 -2.49 8.25 16.12
CA GLN A 11 -3.30 9.11 16.96
C GLN A 11 -4.58 8.39 17.42
N LYS A 12 -4.74 8.28 18.74
CA LYS A 12 -5.86 7.56 19.38
C LYS A 12 -7.22 8.20 19.09
N ASN A 13 -7.27 9.52 18.92
CA ASN A 13 -8.50 10.30 18.70
C ASN A 13 -8.56 10.87 17.28
N ARG A 14 -8.28 10.05 16.27
CA ARG A 14 -8.44 10.48 14.87
C ARG A 14 -9.92 10.58 14.49
N PRO A 15 -10.33 11.57 13.67
CA PRO A 15 -11.71 11.68 13.20
C PRO A 15 -12.10 10.44 12.38
N MET A 16 -13.32 9.94 12.61
CA MET A 16 -13.87 8.79 11.89
C MET A 16 -15.05 9.23 11.02
N GLY A 17 -15.04 8.83 9.76
CA GLY A 17 -16.18 8.95 8.85
C GLY A 17 -17.00 7.66 8.83
N MET A 18 -18.33 7.79 8.78
CA MET A 18 -19.21 6.65 8.54
C MET A 18 -19.28 6.36 7.05
N VAL A 19 -19.12 5.09 6.66
CA VAL A 19 -19.26 4.62 5.29
C VAL A 19 -20.33 3.53 5.25
N SER A 20 -21.30 3.67 4.35
CA SER A 20 -22.33 2.65 4.11
C SER A 20 -21.99 1.90 2.83
N ILE A 21 -21.91 0.57 2.90
CA ILE A 21 -21.51 -0.31 1.79
C ILE A 21 -22.48 -1.49 1.75
N ARG A 22 -22.98 -1.83 0.56
CA ARG A 22 -23.70 -3.09 0.32
C ARG A 22 -22.70 -4.20 0.05
N MET A 23 -22.89 -5.36 0.68
CA MET A 23 -22.01 -6.52 0.58
C MET A 23 -22.87 -7.78 0.47
N PRO A 24 -22.43 -8.81 -0.28
CA PRO A 24 -23.11 -10.10 -0.30
C PRO A 24 -23.24 -10.70 1.10
N GLU A 25 -24.36 -11.37 1.38
CA GLU A 25 -24.67 -11.91 2.72
C GLU A 25 -23.67 -12.98 3.15
N ASP A 26 -23.29 -13.86 2.22
CA ASP A 26 -22.28 -14.92 2.41
C ASP A 26 -20.93 -14.34 2.85
N VAL A 27 -20.50 -13.23 2.25
CA VAL A 27 -19.25 -12.55 2.64
C VAL A 27 -19.35 -12.00 4.07
N ILE A 28 -20.51 -11.45 4.46
CA ILE A 28 -20.72 -10.96 5.83
C ILE A 28 -20.69 -12.13 6.83
N GLU A 29 -21.27 -13.27 6.47
CA GLU A 29 -21.24 -14.48 7.29
C GLU A 29 -19.82 -15.02 7.47
N ASP A 30 -19.03 -15.08 6.41
CA ASP A 30 -17.63 -15.48 6.47
C ASP A 30 -16.81 -14.52 7.34
N LEU A 31 -17.00 -13.21 7.18
CA LEU A 31 -16.33 -12.21 8.01
C LEU A 31 -16.69 -12.37 9.50
N LYS A 32 -17.95 -12.66 9.82
CA LYS A 32 -18.39 -12.96 11.20
C LYS A 32 -17.72 -14.21 11.74
N ARG A 33 -17.60 -15.26 10.92
CA ARG A 33 -16.98 -16.54 11.28
C ARG A 33 -15.49 -16.40 11.57
N ILE A 34 -14.75 -15.70 10.71
CA ILE A 34 -13.28 -15.63 10.81
C ILE A 34 -12.79 -14.56 11.78
N ALA A 35 -13.55 -13.49 12.02
CA ALA A 35 -13.16 -12.43 12.94
C ALA A 35 -12.66 -12.91 14.33
N PRO A 36 -13.41 -13.75 15.08
CA PRO A 36 -12.93 -14.24 16.36
C PRO A 36 -11.72 -15.17 16.24
N LEU A 37 -11.64 -15.97 15.17
CA LEU A 37 -10.51 -16.86 14.91
C LEU A 37 -9.21 -16.08 14.67
N LEU A 38 -9.33 -14.86 14.11
CA LEU A 38 -8.22 -13.94 13.88
C LEU A 38 -8.01 -12.95 15.04
N GLY A 39 -8.68 -13.13 16.18
CA GLY A 39 -8.51 -12.30 17.38
C GLY A 39 -9.20 -10.94 17.35
N PHE A 40 -10.13 -10.71 16.41
CA PHE A 40 -10.92 -9.48 16.34
C PHE A 40 -12.20 -9.61 17.17
N SER A 41 -12.63 -8.49 17.77
CA SER A 41 -13.89 -8.42 18.53
C SER A 41 -15.15 -8.50 17.66
N GLY A 42 -15.01 -8.52 16.33
CA GLY A 42 -16.11 -8.68 15.38
C GLY A 42 -15.69 -8.40 13.94
N TYR A 43 -16.64 -8.55 13.02
CA TYR A 43 -16.37 -8.41 11.58
C TYR A 43 -16.05 -6.97 11.17
N GLN A 44 -16.63 -5.95 11.81
CA GLN A 44 -16.34 -4.55 11.48
C GLN A 44 -14.87 -4.16 11.78
N PRO A 45 -14.29 -4.48 12.96
CA PRO A 45 -12.85 -4.36 13.19
C PRO A 45 -11.99 -5.08 12.16
N LEU A 46 -12.35 -6.32 11.79
CA LEU A 46 -11.63 -7.10 10.79
C LEU A 46 -11.66 -6.42 9.41
N MET A 47 -12.84 -5.97 8.96
CA MET A 47 -12.99 -5.24 7.70
C MET A 47 -12.08 -4.02 7.64
N ARG A 48 -12.03 -3.22 8.72
CA ARG A 48 -11.13 -2.05 8.79
C ARG A 48 -9.66 -2.46 8.70
N ALA A 49 -9.28 -3.59 9.29
CA ALA A 49 -7.91 -4.09 9.22
C ALA A 49 -7.54 -4.51 7.79
N TYR A 50 -8.39 -5.29 7.11
CA TYR A 50 -8.16 -5.69 5.72
C TYR A 50 -8.07 -4.50 4.77
N ILE A 51 -9.02 -3.56 4.87
CA ILE A 51 -8.98 -2.32 4.07
C ILE A 51 -7.68 -1.56 4.35
N GLY A 52 -7.30 -1.40 5.62
CA GLY A 52 -6.09 -0.70 6.01
C GLY A 52 -4.79 -1.39 5.60
N GLN A 53 -4.79 -2.72 5.44
CA GLN A 53 -3.63 -3.47 4.93
C GLN A 53 -3.50 -3.29 3.42
N GLY A 54 -4.56 -3.56 2.66
CA GLY A 54 -4.56 -3.41 1.20
C GLY A 54 -4.23 -1.99 0.77
N LEU A 55 -4.86 -1.00 1.41
CA LEU A 55 -4.61 0.40 1.09
C LEU A 55 -3.18 0.84 1.39
N ARG A 56 -2.55 0.31 2.45
CA ARG A 56 -1.15 0.62 2.75
C ARG A 56 -0.21 0.08 1.68
N ALA A 57 -0.38 -1.18 1.30
CA ALA A 57 0.44 -1.80 0.26
C ALA A 57 0.30 -1.05 -1.07
N ASP A 58 -0.90 -0.65 -1.44
CA ASP A 58 -1.13 0.11 -2.68
C ASP A 58 -0.54 1.52 -2.61
N LEU A 59 -0.67 2.22 -1.49
CA LEU A 59 -0.08 3.56 -1.31
C LEU A 59 1.45 3.50 -1.36
N GLU A 60 2.08 2.53 -0.70
CA GLU A 60 3.54 2.32 -0.75
C GLU A 60 4.01 2.07 -2.18
N ARG A 61 3.32 1.19 -2.92
CA ARG A 61 3.62 0.92 -4.33
C ARG A 61 3.48 2.16 -5.23
N LEU A 62 2.51 3.04 -4.95
CA LEU A 62 2.34 4.29 -5.70
C LEU A 62 3.41 5.33 -5.34
N GLU A 63 3.78 5.44 -4.08
CA GLU A 63 4.90 6.28 -3.62
C GLU A 63 6.22 5.86 -4.29
N GLU A 64 6.53 4.56 -4.30
CA GLU A 64 7.75 4.03 -4.94
C GLU A 64 7.81 4.38 -6.42
N LYS A 65 6.72 4.15 -7.16
CA LYS A 65 6.64 4.51 -8.59
C LYS A 65 6.84 6.00 -8.82
N THR A 66 6.28 6.84 -7.95
CA THR A 66 6.39 8.29 -8.04
C THR A 66 7.82 8.75 -7.75
N ALA A 67 8.47 8.18 -6.72
CA ALA A 67 9.86 8.48 -6.37
C ALA A 67 10.83 8.11 -7.50
N VAL A 68 10.67 6.94 -8.12
CA VAL A 68 11.48 6.52 -9.26
C VAL A 68 11.27 7.46 -10.46
N THR A 69 10.03 7.85 -10.73
CA THR A 69 9.72 8.79 -11.84
C THR A 69 10.37 10.16 -11.61
N GLN A 70 10.30 10.69 -10.38
CA GLN A 70 10.94 11.96 -10.02
C GLN A 70 12.47 11.88 -10.10
N LEU A 71 13.06 10.75 -9.70
CA LEU A 71 14.49 10.51 -9.81
C LEU A 71 14.95 10.52 -11.28
N ILE A 72 14.26 9.77 -12.16
CA ILE A 72 14.55 9.74 -13.60
C ILE A 72 14.48 11.15 -14.20
N GLN A 73 13.45 11.92 -13.83
CA GLN A 73 13.31 13.30 -14.31
C GLN A 73 14.45 14.21 -13.82
N SER A 74 14.88 14.07 -12.56
CA SER A 74 16.00 14.83 -12.01
C SER A 74 17.32 14.48 -12.71
N LEU A 75 17.60 13.19 -12.94
CA LEU A 75 18.81 12.75 -13.65
C LEU A 75 18.82 13.25 -15.10
N ARG A 76 17.67 13.23 -15.79
CA ARG A 76 17.54 13.80 -17.12
C ARG A 76 17.84 15.31 -17.14
N GLN A 77 17.36 16.05 -16.14
CA GLN A 77 17.67 17.49 -16.00
C GLN A 77 19.15 17.77 -15.70
N GLN A 78 19.85 16.83 -15.06
CA GLN A 78 21.30 16.89 -14.84
C GLN A 78 22.12 16.46 -16.07
N GLY A 79 21.46 16.12 -17.19
CA GLY A 79 22.11 15.77 -18.45
C GLY A 79 22.52 14.31 -18.57
N VAL A 80 21.96 13.41 -17.75
CA VAL A 80 22.18 11.97 -17.93
C VAL A 80 21.49 11.51 -19.22
N ASP A 81 22.22 10.74 -20.03
CA ASP A 81 21.75 10.24 -21.32
C ASP A 81 20.53 9.31 -21.16
N GLU A 82 19.61 9.41 -22.11
CA GLU A 82 18.36 8.64 -22.11
C GLU A 82 18.64 7.12 -22.19
N GLU A 83 19.65 6.69 -22.96
CA GLU A 83 20.00 5.27 -23.08
C GLU A 83 20.47 4.70 -21.73
N VAL A 84 21.22 5.48 -20.96
CA VAL A 84 21.70 5.10 -19.62
C VAL A 84 20.52 5.01 -18.64
N LEU A 85 19.59 5.96 -18.69
CA LEU A 85 18.38 5.95 -17.85
C LEU A 85 17.50 4.74 -18.14
N GLN A 86 17.26 4.43 -19.41
CA GLN A 86 16.43 3.28 -19.79
C GLN A 86 17.06 1.95 -19.37
N THR A 87 18.39 1.82 -19.54
CA THR A 87 19.13 0.63 -19.12
C THR A 87 19.05 0.43 -17.61
N ALA A 88 19.32 1.48 -16.82
CA ALA A 88 19.26 1.41 -15.35
C ALA A 88 17.84 1.09 -14.82
N VAL A 89 16.79 1.62 -15.46
CA VAL A 89 15.40 1.30 -15.10
C VAL A 89 15.02 -0.14 -15.47
N ALA A 90 15.53 -0.64 -16.60
CA ALA A 90 15.30 -2.02 -17.01
C ALA A 90 15.98 -3.01 -16.04
N GLU A 91 17.23 -2.74 -15.66
CA GLU A 91 18.01 -3.55 -14.72
C GLU A 91 17.37 -3.58 -13.33
N SER A 92 16.98 -2.42 -12.79
CA SER A 92 16.31 -2.36 -11.48
C SER A 92 14.97 -3.10 -11.46
N ARG A 93 14.18 -3.07 -12.55
CA ARG A 93 12.94 -3.87 -12.68
C ARG A 93 13.18 -5.37 -12.71
N VAL A 94 14.36 -5.84 -13.11
CA VAL A 94 14.72 -7.27 -13.11
C VAL A 94 15.01 -7.75 -11.69
N GLU A 95 15.70 -6.93 -10.89
CA GLU A 95 16.02 -7.25 -9.48
C GLU A 95 14.78 -7.39 -8.58
N TYR A 96 13.74 -6.57 -8.79
CA TYR A 96 12.46 -6.69 -8.08
C TYR A 96 11.72 -8.02 -8.36
N ARG A 97 11.94 -8.65 -9.52
CA ARG A 97 11.27 -9.91 -9.87
C ARG A 97 11.95 -11.12 -9.22
N ILE A 98 13.27 -11.05 -9.01
CA ILE A 98 14.05 -12.12 -8.37
C ILE A 98 13.86 -12.12 -6.84
N SER A 99 13.51 -10.97 -6.25
CA SER A 99 13.39 -10.82 -4.78
C SER A 99 12.01 -11.19 -4.20
N GLN A 100 11.08 -11.70 -5.02
CA GLN A 100 9.71 -12.09 -4.61
C GLN A 100 9.47 -13.62 -4.65
N GLU A 101 10.50 -14.43 -4.96
CA GLU A 101 10.45 -15.91 -4.95
C GLU A 101 11.21 -16.54 -3.77
N GLY A 102 11.38 -15.82 -2.66
CA GLY A 102 12.07 -16.29 -1.44
C GLY A 102 11.16 -16.41 -0.23
#